data_AF-A0A539DSS8-F1
#
_entry.id   AF-A0A539DSS8-F1
#
_cell.length_a   1.000
_cell.length_b   1.000
_cell.length_c   1.000
_cell.angle_alpha   90.00
_cell.angle_beta   90.00
_cell.angle_gamma   90.00
#
_symmetry.space_group_name_H-M   'P 1'
#
loop_
_entity.id
_entity.type
_entity.pdbx_description
1 polymer ?
#
loop_
_entity_poly.entity_id
_entity_poly.type
_entity_poly.pdbx_seq_one_letter_code
_entity_poly.pdbx_strand_id
1 'polypeptide(L)'
;MRILIIADIVGNPGRKAVRTCVPRLRAEHGVDFVIANGENAAGGIGMTKETSDDIFSSGVDVMTSGNHVYDKAEMMDYLPREPRIVRAANYPAGAPGSPLGLYPTPLGTVGLLTVLGRTFMKPLDDPFQTARRKILEAREAGAKVVVVDFHAEATSEKVALGWYLDGLASVVIGTHTHVPTADERVLPGGTAYCTDIGMTGPFDSVIGVEKQAAIHRFVTGLPVKFKPAGRDVRLCGVIVDVDETSGKSTAIRRVMEYLPDSVKSSAEVVRLRSFGISTTLALIRVGEDPASRVYLEKKAAACAAAGIASIDRVFPADMAERDLLDALAELNDDKAVHGILVQLPLPAHLSESVVIRAIDPDKDVDGFHPLNAGRLVSGLPGFVPCTPFGIIRMLRQAGLDLGGKSAVVVGRSNIVGRPLANLLSRKQPGLNATVTL
;
A
#
# COMPACT_ATOMS: atom_id res chain seq x y z
N MET A 1 -13.04 18.43 14.60
CA MET A 1 -13.07 17.02 14.12
C MET A 1 -12.21 16.88 12.86
N ARG A 2 -11.34 15.88 12.79
CA ARG A 2 -10.51 15.56 11.61
C ARG A 2 -10.96 14.26 10.97
N ILE A 3 -11.31 14.31 9.68
CA ILE A 3 -11.86 13.18 8.93
C ILE A 3 -10.88 12.76 7.84
N LEU A 4 -10.54 11.46 7.76
CA LEU A 4 -9.85 10.87 6.63
C LEU A 4 -10.88 10.24 5.69
N ILE A 5 -10.89 10.63 4.42
CA ILE A 5 -11.76 10.05 3.40
C ILE A 5 -10.87 9.37 2.35
N ILE A 6 -11.00 8.06 2.25
CA ILE A 6 -10.22 7.20 1.36
C ILE A 6 -11.00 6.99 0.07
N ALA A 7 -10.30 7.20 -1.04
CA ALA A 7 -10.82 7.04 -2.39
C ALA A 7 -11.11 5.56 -2.73
N ASP A 8 -11.68 5.33 -3.91
CA ASP A 8 -12.13 4.04 -4.43
C ASP A 8 -11.13 2.91 -4.19
N ILE A 9 -11.47 1.97 -3.31
CA ILE A 9 -10.61 0.83 -2.97
C ILE A 9 -10.71 -0.22 -4.06
N VAL A 10 -9.62 -0.46 -4.79
CA VAL A 10 -9.60 -1.40 -5.93
C VAL A 10 -8.91 -2.71 -5.59
N GLY A 11 -9.73 -3.75 -5.44
CA GLY A 11 -9.31 -5.13 -5.25
C GLY A 11 -8.45 -5.39 -4.01
N ASN A 12 -7.78 -6.54 -4.01
CA ASN A 12 -6.84 -6.90 -2.94
C ASN A 12 -5.67 -5.90 -2.75
N PRO A 13 -5.06 -5.33 -3.81
CA PRO A 13 -4.01 -4.32 -3.64
C PRO A 13 -4.50 -3.09 -2.88
N GLY A 14 -5.69 -2.57 -3.21
CA GLY A 14 -6.31 -1.46 -2.50
C GLY A 14 -6.57 -1.80 -1.03
N ARG A 15 -7.17 -2.96 -0.74
CA ARG A 15 -7.39 -3.40 0.65
C ARG A 15 -6.10 -3.55 1.45
N LYS A 16 -5.03 -4.05 0.83
CA LYS A 16 -3.69 -4.09 1.44
C LYS A 16 -3.17 -2.68 1.76
N ALA A 17 -3.42 -1.72 0.88
CA ALA A 17 -3.07 -0.32 1.10
C ALA A 17 -3.78 0.26 2.32
N VAL A 18 -5.09 0.05 2.42
CA VAL A 18 -5.91 0.45 3.57
C VAL A 18 -5.36 -0.16 4.86
N ARG A 19 -5.18 -1.49 4.91
CA ARG A 19 -4.66 -2.21 6.09
C ARG A 19 -3.31 -1.66 6.58
N THR A 20 -2.46 -1.26 5.64
CA THR A 20 -1.10 -0.79 5.96
C THR A 20 -1.10 0.68 6.39
N CYS A 21 -1.85 1.53 5.70
CA CYS A 21 -1.73 2.98 5.81
C CYS A 21 -2.72 3.59 6.81
N VAL A 22 -3.94 3.07 6.94
CA VAL A 22 -4.98 3.71 7.76
C VAL A 22 -4.61 3.81 9.24
N PRO A 23 -4.12 2.75 9.92
CA PRO A 23 -3.72 2.87 11.32
C PRO A 23 -2.61 3.90 11.53
N ARG A 24 -1.64 3.94 10.61
CA ARG A 24 -0.54 4.90 10.64
C ARG A 24 -1.05 6.33 10.43
N LEU A 25 -1.83 6.58 9.38
CA LEU A 25 -2.40 7.90 9.07
C LEU A 25 -3.29 8.41 10.21
N ARG A 26 -4.06 7.51 10.84
CA ARG A 26 -4.89 7.84 12.00
C ARG A 26 -4.05 8.34 13.17
N ALA A 27 -2.96 7.66 13.48
CA ALA A 27 -2.04 8.03 14.54
C ALA A 27 -1.24 9.32 14.21
N GLU A 28 -0.65 9.40 13.03
CA GLU A 28 0.24 10.51 12.62
C GLU A 28 -0.52 11.83 12.48
N HIS A 29 -1.75 11.80 11.99
CA HIS A 29 -2.54 13.00 11.77
C HIS A 29 -3.59 13.23 12.83
N GLY A 30 -3.75 12.37 13.84
CA GLY A 30 -4.82 12.50 14.84
C GLY A 30 -6.21 12.52 14.18
N VAL A 31 -6.50 11.53 13.34
CA VAL A 31 -7.79 11.42 12.64
C VAL A 31 -8.84 10.87 13.59
N ASP A 32 -9.96 11.57 13.72
CA ASP A 32 -11.08 11.20 14.58
C ASP A 32 -12.00 10.18 13.91
N PHE A 33 -12.23 10.33 12.59
CA PHE A 33 -13.19 9.53 11.83
C PHE A 33 -12.66 9.16 10.44
N VAL A 34 -12.83 7.91 10.02
CA VAL A 34 -12.32 7.36 8.76
C VAL A 34 -13.47 6.84 7.90
N ILE A 35 -13.58 7.37 6.69
CA ILE A 35 -14.56 7.00 5.67
C ILE A 35 -13.79 6.38 4.49
N ALA A 36 -14.30 5.31 3.89
CA ALA A 36 -13.69 4.74 2.69
C ALA A 36 -14.72 4.37 1.62
N ASN A 37 -14.44 4.68 0.35
CA ASN A 37 -15.26 4.18 -0.74
C ASN A 37 -14.86 2.73 -1.09
N GLY A 38 -15.79 1.80 -0.88
CA GLY A 38 -15.54 0.37 -1.05
C GLY A 38 -15.88 -0.20 -2.42
N GLU A 39 -16.42 0.58 -3.36
CA GLU A 39 -17.22 0.02 -4.46
C GLU A 39 -16.50 -0.96 -5.40
N ASN A 40 -15.17 -0.99 -5.37
CA ASN A 40 -14.32 -1.84 -6.20
C ASN A 40 -13.51 -2.89 -5.38
N ALA A 41 -13.86 -3.11 -4.11
CA ALA A 41 -13.06 -3.91 -3.18
C ALA A 41 -13.00 -5.42 -3.54
N ALA A 42 -14.06 -5.97 -4.13
CA ALA A 42 -14.22 -7.39 -4.42
C ALA A 42 -13.78 -7.75 -5.85
N GLY A 43 -12.48 -7.98 -6.02
CA GLY A 43 -11.92 -8.34 -7.34
C GLY A 43 -11.94 -7.18 -8.34
N GLY A 44 -12.07 -5.94 -7.86
CA GLY A 44 -12.06 -4.73 -8.66
C GLY A 44 -13.42 -4.23 -9.12
N ILE A 45 -14.51 -4.98 -8.86
CA ILE A 45 -15.88 -4.59 -9.16
C ILE A 45 -16.79 -5.09 -8.04
N GLY A 46 -17.46 -4.18 -7.36
CA GLY A 46 -18.39 -4.46 -6.27
C GLY A 46 -17.72 -4.74 -4.93
N MET A 47 -18.55 -5.12 -3.96
CA MET A 47 -18.16 -5.43 -2.58
C MET A 47 -18.74 -6.78 -2.17
N THR A 48 -18.13 -7.40 -1.16
CA THR A 48 -18.67 -8.56 -0.44
C THR A 48 -18.64 -8.32 1.05
N LYS A 49 -19.39 -9.11 1.84
CA LYS A 49 -19.28 -9.11 3.30
C LYS A 49 -17.82 -9.29 3.74
N GLU A 50 -17.13 -10.28 3.18
CA GLU A 50 -15.73 -10.56 3.51
C GLU A 50 -14.82 -9.36 3.24
N THR A 51 -14.92 -8.74 2.05
CA THR A 51 -14.08 -7.58 1.73
C THR A 51 -14.43 -6.34 2.54
N SER A 52 -15.69 -6.18 2.94
CA SER A 52 -16.14 -5.09 3.81
C SER A 52 -15.61 -5.26 5.24
N ASP A 53 -15.75 -6.46 5.81
CA ASP A 53 -15.21 -6.81 7.13
C ASP A 53 -13.68 -6.60 7.18
N ASP A 54 -12.98 -6.95 6.10
CA ASP A 54 -11.54 -6.72 5.97
C ASP A 54 -11.16 -5.23 6.04
N ILE A 55 -11.94 -4.37 5.35
CA ILE A 55 -11.74 -2.92 5.36
C ILE A 55 -12.05 -2.33 6.75
N PHE A 56 -13.15 -2.75 7.39
CA PHE A 56 -13.47 -2.33 8.76
C PHE A 56 -12.39 -2.74 9.77
N SER A 57 -11.86 -3.96 9.64
CA SER A 57 -10.77 -4.44 10.52
C SER A 57 -9.48 -3.63 10.41
N SER A 58 -9.34 -2.83 9.35
CA SER A 58 -8.20 -1.95 9.09
C SER A 58 -8.33 -0.57 9.75
N GLY A 59 -9.40 -0.32 10.51
CA GLY A 59 -9.62 0.95 11.22
C GLY A 59 -10.45 1.98 10.44
N VAL A 60 -11.15 1.54 9.39
CA VAL A 60 -12.19 2.33 8.71
C VAL A 60 -13.47 2.27 9.54
N ASP A 61 -14.08 3.42 9.84
CA ASP A 61 -15.26 3.48 10.70
C ASP A 61 -16.55 3.22 9.91
N VAL A 62 -16.65 3.78 8.70
CA VAL A 62 -17.80 3.66 7.80
C VAL A 62 -17.39 3.64 6.34
N MET A 63 -18.27 3.12 5.47
CA MET A 63 -17.99 3.02 4.05
C MET A 63 -19.08 3.66 3.19
N THR A 64 -18.64 4.31 2.13
CA THR A 64 -19.49 4.69 1.00
C THR A 64 -19.40 3.64 -0.11
N SER A 65 -20.33 3.69 -1.04
CA SER A 65 -20.38 2.82 -2.21
C SER A 65 -20.33 3.64 -3.51
N GLY A 66 -20.68 3.00 -4.62
CA GLY A 66 -20.78 3.64 -5.93
C GLY A 66 -21.75 2.90 -6.84
N ASN A 67 -21.52 2.95 -8.15
CA ASN A 67 -22.39 2.31 -9.13
C ASN A 67 -22.31 0.77 -9.14
N HIS A 68 -21.27 0.20 -8.51
CA HIS A 68 -21.03 -1.25 -8.42
C HIS A 68 -21.56 -1.91 -7.13
N VAL A 69 -22.29 -1.16 -6.29
CA VAL A 69 -22.74 -1.65 -4.96
C VAL A 69 -23.57 -2.95 -5.01
N TYR A 70 -24.32 -3.20 -6.09
CA TYR A 70 -25.17 -4.39 -6.26
C TYR A 70 -24.62 -5.44 -7.24
N ASP A 71 -23.38 -5.27 -7.75
CA ASP A 71 -22.80 -6.20 -8.74
C ASP A 71 -22.48 -7.58 -8.14
N LYS A 72 -22.35 -7.66 -6.81
CA LYS A 72 -22.35 -8.93 -6.07
C LYS A 72 -23.72 -9.14 -5.46
N ALA A 73 -24.39 -10.22 -5.85
CA ALA A 73 -25.77 -10.51 -5.42
C ALA A 73 -25.95 -10.52 -3.90
N GLU A 74 -24.93 -10.98 -3.15
CA GLU A 74 -24.96 -11.01 -1.68
C GLU A 74 -25.11 -9.61 -1.03
N MET A 75 -24.72 -8.54 -1.72
CA MET A 75 -24.84 -7.18 -1.17
C MET A 75 -26.30 -6.76 -1.01
N MET A 76 -27.22 -7.32 -1.79
CA MET A 76 -28.66 -7.04 -1.64
C MET A 76 -29.18 -7.49 -0.27
N ASP A 77 -28.68 -8.60 0.25
CA ASP A 77 -29.06 -9.15 1.57
C ASP A 77 -28.21 -8.58 2.71
N TYR A 78 -26.95 -8.25 2.41
CA TYR A 78 -26.00 -7.77 3.42
C TYR A 78 -26.21 -6.30 3.79
N LEU A 79 -26.45 -5.40 2.82
CA LEU A 79 -26.58 -3.96 3.08
C LEU A 79 -27.65 -3.61 4.12
N PRO A 80 -28.86 -4.22 4.14
CA PRO A 80 -29.86 -3.94 5.18
C PRO A 80 -29.41 -4.31 6.60
N ARG A 81 -28.40 -5.18 6.74
CA ARG A 81 -27.91 -5.69 8.03
C ARG A 81 -26.61 -5.02 8.48
N GLU A 82 -25.99 -4.21 7.63
CA GLU A 82 -24.73 -3.54 7.90
C GLU A 82 -24.91 -2.01 7.84
N PRO A 83 -25.24 -1.35 8.98
CA PRO A 83 -25.51 0.08 9.02
C PRO A 83 -24.28 0.96 8.77
N ARG A 84 -23.07 0.40 8.82
CA ARG A 84 -21.82 1.13 8.55
C ARG A 84 -21.54 1.36 7.06
N ILE A 85 -22.36 0.81 6.16
CA ILE A 85 -22.26 1.03 4.71
C ILE A 85 -23.46 1.84 4.25
N VAL A 86 -23.22 2.98 3.59
CA VAL A 86 -24.27 3.72 2.89
C VAL A 86 -24.27 3.38 1.41
N ARG A 87 -25.47 3.20 0.85
CA ARG A 87 -25.65 3.11 -0.61
C ARG A 87 -25.98 4.48 -1.18
N ALA A 88 -25.89 4.64 -2.51
CA ALA A 88 -26.26 5.89 -3.15
C ALA A 88 -27.74 6.26 -2.91
N ALA A 89 -27.98 7.45 -2.39
CA ALA A 89 -29.27 7.93 -1.90
C ALA A 89 -30.33 8.12 -3.01
N ASN A 90 -29.89 8.41 -4.23
CA ASN A 90 -30.74 8.70 -5.40
C ASN A 90 -31.12 7.45 -6.22
N TYR A 91 -30.91 6.26 -5.68
CA TYR A 91 -31.65 5.10 -6.16
C TYR A 91 -33.16 5.27 -5.89
N PRO A 92 -34.03 4.84 -6.83
CA PRO A 92 -35.47 4.81 -6.61
C PRO A 92 -35.87 4.02 -5.36
N ALA A 93 -37.09 4.25 -4.89
CA ALA A 93 -37.66 3.55 -3.75
C ALA A 93 -37.57 2.01 -3.93
N GLY A 94 -37.22 1.30 -2.86
CA GLY A 94 -37.07 -0.16 -2.84
C GLY A 94 -35.62 -0.67 -2.90
N ALA A 95 -34.64 0.19 -3.19
CA ALA A 95 -33.23 -0.19 -3.16
C ALA A 95 -32.75 -0.59 -1.75
N PRO A 96 -32.18 -1.81 -1.54
CA PRO A 96 -31.73 -2.28 -0.23
C PRO A 96 -30.58 -1.45 0.35
N GLY A 97 -30.56 -1.28 1.66
CA GLY A 97 -29.52 -0.54 2.38
C GLY A 97 -29.84 0.92 2.66
N SER A 98 -29.05 1.55 3.53
CA SER A 98 -29.35 2.90 4.01
C SER A 98 -28.95 3.99 3.00
N PRO A 99 -29.85 4.94 2.64
CA PRO A 99 -29.50 6.13 1.84
C PRO A 99 -28.75 7.21 2.62
N LEU A 100 -28.77 7.14 3.96
CA LEU A 100 -28.18 8.14 4.85
C LEU A 100 -27.69 7.42 6.11
N GLY A 101 -26.42 7.61 6.44
CA GLY A 101 -25.82 7.14 7.68
C GLY A 101 -25.75 8.27 8.70
N LEU A 102 -26.05 7.95 9.96
CA LEU A 102 -25.87 8.85 11.11
C LEU A 102 -24.97 8.14 12.12
N TYR A 103 -23.76 8.65 12.30
CA TYR A 103 -22.71 7.97 13.05
C TYR A 103 -22.27 8.82 14.25
N PRO A 104 -22.65 8.42 15.47
CA PRO A 104 -22.20 9.10 16.68
C PRO A 104 -20.69 8.97 16.86
N THR A 105 -20.03 10.07 17.19
CA THR A 105 -18.61 10.12 17.58
C THR A 105 -18.46 10.91 18.88
N PRO A 106 -17.31 10.85 19.57
CA PRO A 106 -17.04 11.70 20.73
C PRO A 106 -17.13 13.21 20.43
N LEU A 107 -16.99 13.62 19.17
CA LEU A 107 -17.05 15.03 18.73
C LEU A 107 -18.40 15.39 18.08
N GLY A 108 -19.43 14.54 18.23
CA GLY A 108 -20.77 14.73 17.67
C GLY A 108 -21.11 13.75 16.55
N THR A 109 -22.32 13.87 16.01
CA THR A 109 -22.83 12.96 14.98
C THR A 109 -22.37 13.38 13.58
N VAL A 110 -21.80 12.43 12.83
CA VAL A 110 -21.46 12.59 11.41
C VAL A 110 -22.59 12.03 10.55
N GLY A 111 -23.17 12.87 9.70
CA GLY A 111 -24.06 12.46 8.63
C GLY A 111 -23.26 12.10 7.39
N LEU A 112 -23.55 10.95 6.77
CA LEU A 112 -22.88 10.48 5.57
C LEU A 112 -23.89 10.06 4.52
N LEU A 113 -23.70 10.55 3.30
CA LEU A 113 -24.48 10.12 2.15
C LEU A 113 -23.59 10.00 0.91
N THR A 114 -24.01 9.08 0.03
CA THR A 114 -23.49 8.99 -1.33
C THR A 114 -24.60 9.37 -2.30
N VAL A 115 -24.27 10.02 -3.42
CA VAL A 115 -25.18 10.18 -4.56
C VAL A 115 -24.45 9.82 -5.84
N LEU A 116 -25.15 9.28 -6.85
CA LEU A 116 -24.57 9.00 -8.17
C LEU A 116 -24.86 10.14 -9.14
N GLY A 117 -23.86 10.51 -9.95
CA GLY A 117 -24.05 11.37 -11.11
C GLY A 117 -24.92 10.69 -12.18
N ARG A 118 -25.39 11.48 -13.14
CA ARG A 118 -26.21 10.97 -14.27
C ARG A 118 -25.51 11.13 -15.61
N THR A 119 -24.62 12.10 -15.74
CA THR A 119 -23.89 12.35 -16.99
C THR A 119 -22.92 11.19 -17.24
N PHE A 120 -23.10 10.49 -18.36
CA PHE A 120 -22.36 9.27 -18.72
C PHE A 120 -22.57 8.06 -17.78
N MET A 121 -23.61 8.10 -16.93
CA MET A 121 -23.90 7.07 -15.93
C MET A 121 -25.35 6.62 -15.99
N LYS A 122 -25.75 5.72 -15.07
CA LYS A 122 -27.12 5.21 -14.97
C LYS A 122 -28.11 6.38 -14.71
N PRO A 123 -29.27 6.41 -15.39
CA PRO A 123 -30.27 7.46 -15.19
C PRO A 123 -31.05 7.22 -13.88
N LEU A 124 -30.48 7.64 -12.76
CA LEU A 124 -31.11 7.62 -11.44
C LEU A 124 -31.87 8.92 -11.13
N ASP A 125 -32.51 8.99 -9.96
CA ASP A 125 -33.17 10.21 -9.48
C ASP A 125 -32.16 11.37 -9.39
N ASP A 126 -32.67 12.60 -9.41
CA ASP A 126 -31.84 13.80 -9.42
C ASP A 126 -30.90 13.86 -8.20
N PRO A 127 -29.56 13.82 -8.39
CA PRO A 127 -28.62 13.84 -7.27
C PRO A 127 -28.63 15.18 -6.53
N PHE A 128 -28.95 16.30 -7.20
CA PHE A 128 -28.95 17.63 -6.59
C PHE A 128 -30.04 17.75 -5.53
N GLN A 129 -31.30 17.53 -5.92
CA GLN A 129 -32.41 17.59 -4.98
C GLN A 129 -32.31 16.50 -3.91
N THR A 130 -31.83 15.30 -4.27
CA THR A 130 -31.67 14.21 -3.31
C THR A 130 -30.62 14.53 -2.24
N ALA A 131 -29.44 14.99 -2.64
CA ALA A 131 -28.39 15.36 -1.70
C ALA A 131 -28.85 16.47 -0.75
N ARG A 132 -29.46 17.54 -1.29
CA ARG A 132 -29.99 18.64 -0.47
C ARG A 132 -31.00 18.14 0.56
N ARG A 133 -31.98 17.33 0.15
CA ARG A 133 -32.98 16.76 1.07
C ARG A 133 -32.35 15.91 2.16
N LYS A 134 -31.40 15.03 1.81
CA LYS A 134 -30.73 14.15 2.78
C LYS A 134 -29.80 14.89 3.74
N ILE A 135 -29.18 15.99 3.30
CA ILE A 135 -28.42 16.88 4.20
C ILE A 135 -29.35 17.52 5.24
N LEU A 136 -30.53 17.99 4.81
CA LEU A 136 -31.52 18.56 5.74
C LEU A 136 -32.03 17.52 6.73
N GLU A 137 -32.36 16.32 6.27
CA GLU A 137 -32.75 15.19 7.12
C GLU A 137 -31.67 14.84 8.16
N ALA A 138 -30.39 14.85 7.76
CA ALA A 138 -29.27 14.61 8.68
C ALA A 138 -29.16 15.71 9.75
N ARG A 139 -29.32 16.98 9.34
CA ARG A 139 -29.28 18.12 10.26
C ARG A 139 -30.44 18.13 11.24
N GLU A 140 -31.65 17.79 10.78
CA GLU A 140 -32.84 17.61 11.64
C GLU A 140 -32.61 16.50 12.69
N ALA A 141 -31.89 15.45 12.31
CA ALA A 141 -31.46 14.38 13.22
C ALA A 141 -30.25 14.74 14.11
N GLY A 142 -29.76 15.99 14.06
CA GLY A 142 -28.70 16.51 14.92
C GLY A 142 -27.27 16.34 14.39
N ALA A 143 -27.09 15.88 13.15
CA ALA A 143 -25.77 15.83 12.52
C ALA A 143 -25.37 17.21 11.98
N LYS A 144 -24.45 17.88 12.68
CA LYS A 144 -23.86 19.15 12.23
C LYS A 144 -22.82 18.97 11.14
N VAL A 145 -22.05 17.88 11.23
CA VAL A 145 -21.04 17.50 10.25
C VAL A 145 -21.69 16.58 9.22
N VAL A 146 -21.76 17.00 7.96
CA VAL A 146 -22.36 16.19 6.88
C VAL A 146 -21.39 16.04 5.72
N VAL A 147 -21.06 14.79 5.38
CA VAL A 147 -20.14 14.41 4.31
C VAL A 147 -20.93 13.83 3.14
N VAL A 148 -20.68 14.37 1.94
CA VAL A 148 -21.27 13.91 0.68
C VAL A 148 -20.16 13.31 -0.19
N ASP A 149 -20.29 12.02 -0.49
CA ASP A 149 -19.52 11.37 -1.55
C ASP A 149 -20.33 11.41 -2.85
N PHE A 150 -19.88 12.21 -3.82
CA PHE A 150 -20.52 12.32 -5.12
C PHE A 150 -19.80 11.45 -6.16
N HIS A 151 -20.33 10.26 -6.35
CA HIS A 151 -19.75 9.26 -7.23
C HIS A 151 -20.25 9.48 -8.67
N ALA A 152 -19.43 10.16 -9.48
CA ALA A 152 -19.86 10.70 -10.78
C ALA A 152 -18.73 10.69 -11.82
N GLU A 153 -19.06 10.69 -13.10
CA GLU A 153 -18.07 10.77 -14.20
C GLU A 153 -17.75 12.22 -14.59
N ALA A 154 -18.78 13.01 -14.92
CA ALA A 154 -18.57 14.34 -15.49
C ALA A 154 -18.10 15.36 -14.45
N THR A 155 -16.95 15.98 -14.69
CA THR A 155 -16.40 17.06 -13.85
C THR A 155 -17.34 18.26 -13.72
N SER A 156 -18.07 18.60 -14.79
CA SER A 156 -19.07 19.68 -14.77
C SER A 156 -20.19 19.41 -13.77
N GLU A 157 -20.69 18.17 -13.70
CA GLU A 157 -21.72 17.76 -12.74
C GLU A 157 -21.16 17.83 -11.31
N LYS A 158 -19.93 17.34 -11.11
CA LYS A 158 -19.25 17.39 -9.80
C LYS A 158 -19.03 18.79 -9.27
N VAL A 159 -18.51 19.68 -10.11
CA VAL A 159 -18.26 21.08 -9.74
C VAL A 159 -19.58 21.80 -9.46
N ALA A 160 -20.61 21.57 -10.29
CA ALA A 160 -21.93 22.14 -10.06
C ALA A 160 -22.55 21.68 -8.73
N LEU A 161 -22.44 20.40 -8.37
CA LEU A 161 -22.96 19.91 -7.09
C LEU A 161 -22.20 20.50 -5.90
N GLY A 162 -20.86 20.62 -6.00
CA GLY A 162 -20.04 21.27 -4.99
C GLY A 162 -20.53 22.69 -4.68
N TRP A 163 -20.77 23.50 -5.72
CA TRP A 163 -21.32 24.85 -5.56
C TRP A 163 -22.76 24.86 -5.05
N TYR A 164 -23.60 23.93 -5.52
CA TYR A 164 -24.99 23.83 -5.10
C TYR A 164 -25.15 23.50 -3.61
N LEU A 165 -24.19 22.79 -3.04
CA LEU A 165 -24.20 22.34 -1.64
C LEU A 165 -23.29 23.18 -0.72
N ASP A 166 -22.66 24.24 -1.23
CA ASP A 166 -21.78 25.10 -0.44
C ASP A 166 -22.54 25.75 0.73
N GLY A 167 -22.00 25.60 1.95
CA GLY A 167 -22.63 26.02 3.21
C GLY A 167 -23.74 25.08 3.73
N LEU A 168 -24.20 24.13 2.92
CA LEU A 168 -25.15 23.09 3.33
C LEU A 168 -24.43 21.82 3.79
N ALA A 169 -23.41 21.38 3.07
CA ALA A 169 -22.57 20.26 3.46
C ALA A 169 -21.28 20.73 4.15
N SER A 170 -20.72 19.89 5.02
CA SER A 170 -19.37 20.13 5.55
C SER A 170 -18.32 19.78 4.50
N VAL A 171 -18.53 18.66 3.81
CA VAL A 171 -17.60 18.10 2.83
C VAL A 171 -18.38 17.57 1.62
N VAL A 172 -17.91 17.90 0.41
CA VAL A 172 -18.38 17.33 -0.86
C VAL A 172 -17.17 16.86 -1.64
N ILE A 173 -16.95 15.56 -1.70
CA ILE A 173 -15.84 14.95 -2.46
C ILE A 173 -16.41 14.17 -3.63
N GLY A 174 -15.72 14.19 -4.77
CA GLY A 174 -16.01 13.28 -5.86
C GLY A 174 -15.18 12.00 -5.80
N THR A 175 -15.76 10.92 -6.30
CA THR A 175 -15.15 9.60 -6.54
C THR A 175 -15.51 9.12 -7.95
N HIS A 176 -15.18 7.86 -8.31
CA HIS A 176 -15.45 7.18 -9.60
C HIS A 176 -14.33 7.21 -10.65
N THR A 177 -13.71 8.36 -10.91
CA THR A 177 -12.81 8.47 -12.09
C THR A 177 -11.43 7.87 -11.86
N HIS A 178 -11.12 7.50 -10.61
CA HIS A 178 -9.88 6.87 -10.14
C HIS A 178 -8.60 7.70 -10.30
N VAL A 179 -8.71 8.96 -10.74
CA VAL A 179 -7.56 9.86 -10.90
C VAL A 179 -7.73 11.05 -9.95
N PRO A 180 -6.83 11.22 -8.96
CA PRO A 180 -6.96 12.32 -8.02
C PRO A 180 -6.75 13.66 -8.73
N THR A 181 -7.68 14.56 -8.53
CA THR A 181 -7.59 15.96 -8.96
C THR A 181 -6.74 16.78 -7.98
N ALA A 182 -6.35 17.99 -8.38
CA ALA A 182 -5.53 18.90 -7.58
C ALA A 182 -6.27 20.23 -7.29
N ASP A 183 -7.60 20.15 -7.18
CA ASP A 183 -8.49 21.29 -6.97
C ASP A 183 -9.10 21.30 -5.55
N GLU A 184 -8.47 20.61 -4.60
CA GLU A 184 -8.93 20.58 -3.23
C GLU A 184 -8.96 21.99 -2.62
N ARG A 185 -10.10 22.38 -2.06
CA ARG A 185 -10.32 23.72 -1.53
C ARG A 185 -11.47 23.76 -0.53
N VAL A 186 -11.49 24.78 0.31
CA VAL A 186 -12.69 25.14 1.07
C VAL A 186 -13.43 26.22 0.26
N LEU A 187 -14.70 25.98 -0.03
CA LEU A 187 -15.57 26.91 -0.73
C LEU A 187 -16.00 28.07 0.20
N PRO A 188 -16.46 29.22 -0.35
CA PRO A 188 -16.79 30.41 0.45
C PRO A 188 -17.82 30.18 1.56
N GLY A 189 -18.78 29.25 1.38
CA GLY A 189 -19.76 28.87 2.39
C GLY A 189 -19.19 27.97 3.51
N GLY A 190 -17.95 27.51 3.39
CA GLY A 190 -17.26 26.65 4.36
C GLY A 190 -17.32 25.17 4.03
N THR A 191 -17.71 24.77 2.82
CA THR A 191 -17.71 23.37 2.40
C THR A 191 -16.34 22.97 1.84
N ALA A 192 -15.72 21.91 2.35
CA ALA A 192 -14.53 21.32 1.73
C ALA A 192 -14.93 20.60 0.44
N TYR A 193 -14.16 20.80 -0.63
CA TYR A 193 -14.46 20.31 -1.97
C TYR A 193 -13.22 19.71 -2.65
N CYS A 194 -13.42 18.65 -3.42
CA CYS A 194 -12.43 18.08 -4.37
C CYS A 194 -13.19 17.38 -5.50
N THR A 195 -12.81 17.61 -6.76
CA THR A 195 -13.52 17.02 -7.92
C THR A 195 -13.38 15.50 -7.95
N ASP A 196 -12.22 14.96 -7.63
CA ASP A 196 -12.02 13.52 -7.50
C ASP A 196 -10.85 13.23 -6.55
N ILE A 197 -11.07 12.37 -5.56
CA ILE A 197 -10.04 11.99 -4.59
C ILE A 197 -9.17 10.80 -5.04
N GLY A 198 -9.48 10.21 -6.20
CA GLY A 198 -8.64 9.25 -6.90
C GLY A 198 -9.03 7.79 -6.66
N MET A 199 -8.02 6.94 -6.51
CA MET A 199 -8.18 5.51 -6.27
C MET A 199 -7.16 5.03 -5.25
N THR A 200 -7.57 4.13 -4.37
CA THR A 200 -6.69 3.34 -3.52
C THR A 200 -6.46 1.97 -4.15
N GLY A 201 -5.33 1.79 -4.83
CA GLY A 201 -5.09 0.64 -5.69
C GLY A 201 -3.81 0.75 -6.52
N PRO A 202 -3.65 -0.09 -7.56
CA PRO A 202 -2.45 -0.14 -8.39
C PRO A 202 -2.42 0.99 -9.44
N PHE A 203 -1.39 1.83 -9.46
CA PHE A 203 -1.22 2.95 -10.42
C PHE A 203 -0.42 2.57 -11.67
N ASP A 204 0.36 1.50 -11.63
CA ASP A 204 0.97 0.90 -12.83
C ASP A 204 -0.07 0.03 -13.55
N SER A 205 -1.15 0.68 -13.97
CA SER A 205 -2.38 0.07 -14.44
C SER A 205 -3.14 1.03 -15.38
N VAL A 206 -4.25 0.58 -15.95
CA VAL A 206 -5.27 1.47 -16.53
C VAL A 206 -6.46 1.45 -15.58
N ILE A 207 -6.60 2.50 -14.75
CA ILE A 207 -7.75 2.68 -13.86
C ILE A 207 -7.94 1.49 -12.89
N GLY A 208 -6.83 0.87 -12.47
CA GLY A 208 -6.81 -0.29 -11.57
C GLY A 208 -6.70 -1.65 -12.28
N VAL A 209 -6.84 -1.69 -13.61
CA VAL A 209 -6.83 -2.91 -14.43
C VAL A 209 -5.47 -3.17 -15.07
N GLU A 210 -5.12 -4.43 -15.30
CA GLU A 210 -3.93 -4.79 -16.08
C GLU A 210 -3.88 -4.07 -17.44
N LYS A 211 -2.77 -3.37 -17.72
CA LYS A 211 -2.60 -2.51 -18.91
C LYS A 211 -2.89 -3.24 -20.22
N GLN A 212 -2.38 -4.46 -20.38
CA GLN A 212 -2.56 -5.23 -21.62
C GLN A 212 -4.01 -5.64 -21.85
N ALA A 213 -4.74 -5.99 -20.80
CA ALA A 213 -6.16 -6.31 -20.90
C ALA A 213 -6.97 -5.08 -21.33
N ALA A 214 -6.73 -3.94 -20.68
CA ALA A 214 -7.40 -2.69 -21.03
C ALA A 214 -7.08 -2.23 -22.46
N ILE A 215 -5.79 -2.23 -22.86
CA ILE A 215 -5.37 -1.87 -24.22
C ILE A 215 -5.99 -2.82 -25.24
N HIS A 216 -5.97 -4.13 -24.99
CA HIS A 216 -6.59 -5.10 -25.90
C HIS A 216 -8.07 -4.78 -26.12
N ARG A 217 -8.83 -4.52 -25.05
CA ARG A 217 -10.25 -4.12 -25.15
C ARG A 217 -10.45 -2.90 -26.05
N PHE A 218 -9.63 -1.86 -25.89
CA PHE A 218 -9.74 -0.65 -26.69
C PHE A 218 -9.31 -0.84 -28.15
N VAL A 219 -8.30 -1.66 -28.41
CA VAL A 219 -7.78 -1.90 -29.77
C VAL A 219 -8.70 -2.83 -30.56
N THR A 220 -9.22 -3.89 -29.93
CA THR A 220 -10.01 -4.93 -30.63
C THR A 220 -11.50 -4.75 -30.51
N GLY A 221 -11.97 -3.96 -29.53
CA GLY A 221 -13.39 -3.88 -29.16
C GLY A 221 -13.92 -5.16 -28.49
N LEU A 222 -13.09 -6.18 -28.27
CA LEU A 222 -13.51 -7.45 -27.69
C LEU A 222 -13.58 -7.37 -26.16
N PRO A 223 -14.52 -8.10 -25.54
CA PRO A 223 -14.61 -8.17 -24.09
C PRO A 223 -13.37 -8.85 -23.50
N VAL A 224 -12.87 -8.29 -22.41
CA VAL A 224 -11.78 -8.86 -21.60
C VAL A 224 -12.26 -9.06 -20.18
N LYS A 225 -11.77 -10.10 -19.51
CA LYS A 225 -12.03 -10.27 -18.07
C LYS A 225 -11.35 -9.15 -17.30
N PHE A 226 -12.09 -8.54 -16.37
CA PHE A 226 -11.51 -7.59 -15.44
C PHE A 226 -10.54 -8.31 -14.51
N LYS A 227 -9.29 -7.86 -14.48
CA LYS A 227 -8.26 -8.37 -13.59
C LYS A 227 -7.51 -7.19 -12.97
N PRO A 228 -7.58 -7.00 -11.65
CA PRO A 228 -6.83 -5.95 -10.97
C PRO A 228 -5.33 -6.10 -11.21
N ALA A 229 -4.64 -4.99 -11.47
CA ALA A 229 -3.18 -4.95 -11.49
C ALA A 229 -2.61 -5.09 -10.07
N GLY A 230 -1.28 -5.18 -9.92
CA GLY A 230 -0.64 -5.44 -8.62
C GLY A 230 0.57 -4.57 -8.28
N ARG A 231 0.90 -3.59 -9.12
CA ARG A 231 2.14 -2.79 -9.01
C ARG A 231 1.84 -1.32 -8.72
N ASP A 232 2.81 -0.63 -8.11
CA ASP A 232 2.72 0.78 -7.77
C ASP A 232 1.43 1.08 -7.00
N VAL A 233 1.25 0.35 -5.90
CA VAL A 233 0.04 0.43 -5.09
C VAL A 233 0.10 1.70 -4.26
N ARG A 234 -0.92 2.53 -4.36
CA ARG A 234 -1.03 3.78 -3.62
C ARG A 234 -2.37 3.85 -2.91
N LEU A 235 -2.39 4.43 -1.72
CA LEU A 235 -3.63 4.90 -1.08
C LEU A 235 -3.82 6.36 -1.46
N CYS A 236 -5.01 6.70 -1.98
CA CYS A 236 -5.41 8.08 -2.24
C CYS A 236 -6.59 8.47 -1.35
N GLY A 237 -6.66 9.74 -1.00
CA GLY A 237 -7.75 10.29 -0.22
C GLY A 237 -7.52 11.74 0.14
N VAL A 238 -8.32 12.23 1.09
CA VAL A 238 -8.18 13.57 1.66
C VAL A 238 -8.32 13.51 3.18
N ILE A 239 -7.61 14.40 3.88
CA ILE A 239 -7.89 14.72 5.27
C ILE A 239 -8.57 16.08 5.31
N VAL A 240 -9.71 16.15 5.99
CA VAL A 240 -10.51 17.37 6.15
C VAL A 240 -10.60 17.71 7.63
N ASP A 241 -10.31 18.96 7.96
CA ASP A 241 -10.54 19.53 9.28
C ASP A 241 -11.90 20.24 9.26
N VAL A 242 -12.80 19.82 10.15
CA VAL A 242 -14.17 20.34 10.28
C VAL A 242 -14.38 20.84 11.70
N ASP A 243 -14.88 22.06 11.85
CA ASP A 243 -15.37 22.58 13.11
C ASP A 243 -16.72 21.91 13.45
N GLU A 244 -16.74 21.05 14.47
CA GLU A 244 -17.93 20.27 14.84
C GLU A 244 -19.09 21.11 15.39
N THR A 245 -18.83 22.35 15.83
CA THR A 245 -19.86 23.22 16.40
C THR A 245 -20.67 23.91 15.31
N SER A 246 -20.01 24.36 14.24
CA SER A 246 -20.58 25.05 13.10
C SER A 246 -20.87 24.15 11.90
N GLY A 247 -20.20 22.99 11.82
CA GLY A 247 -20.24 22.08 10.67
C GLY A 247 -19.43 22.56 9.47
N LYS A 248 -18.63 23.64 9.60
CA LYS A 248 -17.83 24.19 8.50
C LYS A 248 -16.44 23.55 8.46
N SER A 249 -15.95 23.30 7.25
CA SER A 249 -14.58 22.86 7.03
C SER A 249 -13.61 24.05 7.12
N THR A 250 -12.47 23.83 7.76
CA THR A 250 -11.39 24.83 7.92
C THR A 250 -10.18 24.51 7.05
N ALA A 251 -9.97 23.25 6.70
CA ALA A 251 -8.90 22.83 5.80
C ALA A 251 -9.24 21.51 5.09
N ILE A 252 -8.67 21.33 3.90
CA ILE A 252 -8.63 20.07 3.17
C ILE A 252 -7.22 19.87 2.63
N ARG A 253 -6.70 18.65 2.74
CA ARG A 253 -5.40 18.26 2.17
C ARG A 253 -5.49 16.88 1.54
N ARG A 254 -4.93 16.73 0.33
CA ARG A 254 -4.80 15.41 -0.30
C ARG A 254 -3.79 14.55 0.44
N VAL A 255 -4.06 13.26 0.47
CA VAL A 255 -3.17 12.22 0.97
C VAL A 255 -2.91 11.25 -0.17
N MET A 256 -1.64 11.00 -0.44
CA MET A 256 -1.20 9.95 -1.36
C MET A 256 -0.05 9.19 -0.72
N GLU A 257 -0.29 7.94 -0.37
CA GLU A 257 0.67 7.08 0.31
C GLU A 257 1.11 5.95 -0.61
N TYR A 258 2.42 5.81 -0.78
CA TYR A 258 2.99 4.77 -1.61
C TYR A 258 3.20 3.54 -0.74
N LEU A 259 2.57 2.43 -1.11
CA LEU A 259 2.94 1.16 -0.51
C LEU A 259 4.31 0.78 -1.03
N PRO A 260 5.27 0.44 -0.16
CA PRO A 260 6.56 -0.04 -0.61
C PRO A 260 6.31 -1.23 -1.54
N ASP A 261 6.77 -1.10 -2.78
CA ASP A 261 6.77 -2.17 -3.75
C ASP A 261 7.40 -3.39 -3.07
N SER A 262 6.61 -4.43 -2.82
CA SER A 262 7.16 -5.78 -2.61
C SER A 262 7.81 -6.33 -3.90
N VAL A 263 8.11 -5.47 -4.88
CA VAL A 263 8.22 -5.78 -6.32
C VAL A 263 9.39 -5.03 -7.01
N LYS A 264 10.29 -4.35 -6.28
CA LYS A 264 11.55 -3.91 -6.95
C LYS A 264 12.34 -5.12 -7.47
N SER A 265 12.36 -6.22 -6.71
CA SER A 265 12.99 -7.47 -7.13
C SER A 265 12.29 -8.10 -8.35
N SER A 266 10.97 -8.15 -8.42
CA SER A 266 10.28 -8.87 -9.50
C SER A 266 10.40 -8.19 -10.87
N ALA A 267 10.50 -6.86 -10.94
CA ALA A 267 10.65 -6.15 -12.22
C ALA A 267 12.05 -6.34 -12.85
N GLU A 268 13.10 -6.29 -12.03
CA GLU A 268 14.46 -6.56 -12.47
C GLU A 268 14.65 -8.03 -12.83
N VAL A 269 14.06 -8.94 -12.06
CA VAL A 269 14.05 -10.38 -12.38
C VAL A 269 13.32 -10.67 -13.69
N VAL A 270 12.18 -10.02 -13.95
CA VAL A 270 11.48 -10.12 -15.25
C VAL A 270 12.35 -9.60 -16.39
N ARG A 271 13.04 -8.47 -16.19
CA ARG A 271 13.98 -7.93 -17.18
C ARG A 271 15.14 -8.91 -17.44
N LEU A 272 15.76 -9.46 -16.41
CA LEU A 272 16.84 -10.45 -16.56
C LEU A 272 16.36 -11.70 -17.30
N ARG A 273 15.15 -12.18 -17.01
CA ARG A 273 14.53 -13.29 -17.75
C ARG A 273 14.35 -12.98 -19.24
N SER A 274 14.05 -11.74 -19.62
CA SER A 274 14.00 -11.36 -21.05
C SER A 274 15.35 -11.42 -21.76
N PHE A 275 16.46 -11.41 -21.01
CA PHE A 275 17.81 -11.67 -21.52
C PHE A 275 18.21 -13.15 -21.40
N GLY A 276 17.27 -14.04 -21.06
CA GLY A 276 17.53 -15.46 -20.84
C GLY A 276 18.21 -15.78 -19.51
N ILE A 277 18.30 -14.82 -18.59
CA ILE A 277 18.94 -15.00 -17.28
C ILE A 277 17.87 -15.39 -16.25
N SER A 278 17.93 -16.62 -15.76
CA SER A 278 17.13 -17.06 -14.61
C SER A 278 17.93 -16.89 -13.33
N THR A 279 17.62 -15.85 -12.55
CA THR A 279 18.29 -15.59 -11.27
C THR A 279 18.02 -16.70 -10.27
N THR A 280 19.07 -17.20 -9.64
CA THR A 280 18.99 -18.33 -8.69
C THR A 280 19.79 -18.02 -7.42
N LEU A 281 19.19 -18.26 -6.26
CA LEU A 281 19.81 -18.19 -4.94
C LEU A 281 19.99 -19.59 -4.37
N ALA A 282 21.22 -19.98 -4.05
CA ALA A 282 21.51 -21.18 -3.28
C ALA A 282 21.42 -20.88 -1.78
N LEU A 283 20.63 -21.66 -1.05
CA LEU A 283 20.44 -21.60 0.39
C LEU A 283 21.14 -22.81 1.01
N ILE A 284 22.22 -22.58 1.78
CA ILE A 284 23.00 -23.62 2.44
C ILE A 284 22.61 -23.70 3.92
N ARG A 285 22.29 -24.91 4.37
CA ARG A 285 22.03 -25.23 5.77
C ARG A 285 22.89 -26.41 6.21
N VAL A 286 23.55 -26.27 7.36
CA VAL A 286 24.30 -27.36 8.00
C VAL A 286 23.65 -27.66 9.35
N GLY A 287 23.10 -28.86 9.49
CA GLY A 287 22.39 -29.32 10.68
C GLY A 287 20.90 -28.94 10.74
N GLU A 288 20.29 -29.27 11.88
CA GLU A 288 18.85 -29.15 12.11
C GLU A 288 18.53 -28.22 13.29
N ASP A 289 18.79 -26.93 13.13
CA ASP A 289 18.25 -25.93 14.04
C ASP A 289 16.82 -25.52 13.60
N PRO A 290 15.77 -25.73 14.44
CA PRO A 290 14.39 -25.38 14.10
C PRO A 290 14.19 -23.89 13.78
N ALA A 291 14.91 -22.98 14.44
CA ALA A 291 14.82 -21.54 14.18
C ALA A 291 15.36 -21.19 12.78
N SER A 292 16.45 -21.85 12.39
CA SER A 292 17.08 -21.75 11.07
C SER A 292 16.17 -22.24 9.94
N ARG A 293 15.36 -23.29 10.16
CA ARG A 293 14.41 -23.80 9.14
C ARG A 293 13.36 -22.76 8.77
N VAL A 294 12.73 -22.14 9.77
CA VAL A 294 11.70 -21.10 9.56
C VAL A 294 12.27 -19.87 8.87
N TYR A 295 13.53 -19.51 9.16
CA TYR A 295 14.19 -18.38 8.50
C TYR A 295 14.42 -18.64 7.00
N LEU A 296 14.93 -19.81 6.63
CA LEU A 296 15.17 -20.16 5.23
C LEU A 296 13.88 -20.38 4.44
N GLU A 297 12.84 -20.98 5.04
CA GLU A 297 11.50 -21.09 4.42
C GLU A 297 10.95 -19.70 4.04
N LYS A 298 11.13 -18.70 4.91
CA LYS A 298 10.76 -17.31 4.60
C LYS A 298 11.58 -16.73 3.44
N LYS A 299 12.86 -17.09 3.31
CA LYS A 299 13.73 -16.63 2.21
C LYS A 299 13.35 -17.30 0.88
N ALA A 300 13.06 -18.60 0.88
CA ALA A 300 12.55 -19.30 -0.28
C ALA A 300 11.20 -18.72 -0.74
N ALA A 301 10.28 -18.46 0.20
CA ALA A 301 9.00 -17.81 -0.10
C ALA A 301 9.20 -16.39 -0.68
N ALA A 302 10.15 -15.62 -0.14
CA ALA A 302 10.50 -14.31 -0.68
C ALA A 302 11.11 -14.38 -2.08
N CYS A 303 11.96 -15.39 -2.36
CA CYS A 303 12.50 -15.65 -3.69
C CYS A 303 11.38 -15.98 -4.68
N ALA A 304 10.47 -16.88 -4.33
CA ALA A 304 9.32 -17.23 -5.15
C ALA A 304 8.45 -16.00 -5.47
N ALA A 305 8.15 -15.17 -4.47
CA ALA A 305 7.41 -13.92 -4.64
C ALA A 305 8.13 -12.91 -5.55
N ALA A 306 9.47 -12.91 -5.53
CA ALA A 306 10.32 -12.10 -6.38
C ALA A 306 10.55 -12.71 -7.79
N GLY A 307 10.14 -13.95 -8.03
CA GLY A 307 10.47 -14.69 -9.26
C GLY A 307 11.93 -15.19 -9.33
N ILE A 308 12.63 -15.24 -8.20
CA ILE A 308 13.98 -15.78 -8.09
C ILE A 308 13.87 -17.29 -7.81
N ALA A 309 14.60 -18.12 -8.56
CA ALA A 309 14.69 -19.54 -8.27
C ALA A 309 15.52 -19.75 -6.99
N SER A 310 15.16 -20.74 -6.17
CA SER A 310 15.95 -21.10 -5.00
C SER A 310 16.38 -22.56 -5.05
N ILE A 311 17.61 -22.84 -4.63
CA ILE A 311 18.14 -24.19 -4.46
C ILE A 311 18.44 -24.37 -2.98
N ASP A 312 17.78 -25.33 -2.33
CA ASP A 312 18.05 -25.67 -0.95
C ASP A 312 19.08 -26.81 -0.88
N ARG A 313 20.20 -26.58 -0.18
CA ARG A 313 21.20 -27.61 0.12
C ARG A 313 21.28 -27.78 1.63
N VAL A 314 20.87 -28.97 2.08
CA VAL A 314 20.85 -29.33 3.49
C VAL A 314 21.91 -30.39 3.74
N PHE A 315 22.83 -30.09 4.65
CA PHE A 315 23.93 -30.95 5.04
C PHE A 315 23.79 -31.39 6.49
N PRO A 316 24.32 -32.57 6.87
CA PRO A 316 24.23 -33.05 8.23
C PRO A 316 25.10 -32.24 9.18
N ALA A 317 24.74 -32.21 10.47
CA ALA A 317 25.41 -31.38 11.47
C ALA A 317 26.87 -31.80 11.73
N ASP A 318 27.24 -33.03 11.38
CA ASP A 318 28.58 -33.61 11.53
C ASP A 318 29.42 -33.54 10.24
N MET A 319 28.93 -32.85 9.20
CA MET A 319 29.66 -32.66 7.95
C MET A 319 31.07 -32.08 8.20
N ALA A 320 32.07 -32.62 7.52
CA ALA A 320 33.43 -32.10 7.60
C ALA A 320 33.52 -30.73 6.91
N GLU A 321 34.37 -29.83 7.45
CA GLU A 321 34.56 -28.49 6.88
C GLU A 321 34.99 -28.56 5.40
N ARG A 322 35.86 -29.51 5.06
CA ARG A 322 36.30 -29.73 3.67
C ARG A 322 35.12 -30.01 2.72
N ASP A 323 34.20 -30.88 3.12
CA ASP A 323 33.07 -31.27 2.26
C ASP A 323 32.11 -30.09 2.05
N LEU A 324 31.95 -29.23 3.07
CA LEU A 324 31.18 -27.99 2.93
C LEU A 324 31.88 -27.00 1.98
N LEU A 325 33.21 -26.89 2.05
CA LEU A 325 33.98 -26.03 1.15
C LEU A 325 33.93 -26.52 -0.30
N ASP A 326 34.00 -27.83 -0.52
CA ASP A 326 33.87 -28.43 -1.85
C ASP A 326 32.47 -28.17 -2.42
N ALA A 327 31.41 -28.29 -1.62
CA ALA A 327 30.06 -27.94 -2.03
C ALA A 327 29.88 -26.43 -2.36
N LEU A 328 30.55 -25.54 -1.63
CA LEU A 328 30.55 -24.11 -1.94
C LEU A 328 31.31 -23.82 -3.24
N ALA A 329 32.43 -24.50 -3.49
CA ALA A 329 33.19 -24.38 -4.73
C ALA A 329 32.34 -24.76 -5.94
N GLU A 330 31.58 -25.86 -5.87
CA GLU A 330 30.63 -26.25 -6.92
C GLU A 330 29.60 -25.14 -7.23
N LEU A 331 29.05 -24.49 -6.19
CA LEU A 331 28.08 -23.41 -6.36
C LEU A 331 28.71 -22.11 -6.86
N ASN A 332 29.97 -21.85 -6.50
CA ASN A 332 30.74 -20.72 -7.04
C ASN A 332 31.02 -20.91 -8.53
N ASP A 333 31.31 -22.12 -8.98
CA ASP A 333 31.59 -22.41 -10.39
C ASP A 333 30.31 -22.52 -11.24
N ASP A 334 29.16 -22.83 -10.63
CA ASP A 334 27.89 -22.94 -11.33
C ASP A 334 27.37 -21.57 -11.81
N LYS A 335 27.38 -21.34 -13.12
CA LYS A 335 26.88 -20.12 -13.75
C LYS A 335 25.36 -19.94 -13.65
N ALA A 336 24.60 -20.99 -13.33
CA ALA A 336 23.17 -20.88 -13.05
C ALA A 336 22.89 -20.32 -11.64
N VAL A 337 23.87 -20.38 -10.72
CA VAL A 337 23.79 -19.83 -9.37
C VAL A 337 24.34 -18.41 -9.36
N HIS A 338 23.51 -17.46 -8.91
CA HIS A 338 23.83 -16.04 -8.93
C HIS A 338 24.04 -15.46 -7.53
N GLY A 339 23.66 -16.21 -6.50
CA GLY A 339 23.84 -15.84 -5.12
C GLY A 339 23.91 -17.09 -4.24
N ILE A 340 24.66 -16.99 -3.15
CA ILE A 340 24.83 -18.04 -2.15
C ILE A 340 24.59 -17.40 -0.78
N LEU A 341 23.70 -18.01 0.00
CA LEU A 341 23.42 -17.66 1.38
C LEU A 341 23.72 -18.87 2.25
N VAL A 342 24.67 -18.73 3.17
CA VAL A 342 24.95 -19.76 4.18
C VAL A 342 24.29 -19.35 5.49
N GLN A 343 23.46 -20.23 6.03
CA GLN A 343 22.81 -20.00 7.31
C GLN A 343 23.85 -19.99 8.44
N LEU A 344 23.79 -18.95 9.27
CA LEU A 344 24.59 -18.81 10.49
C LEU A 344 23.67 -18.84 11.74
N PRO A 345 24.15 -19.32 12.90
CA PRO A 345 25.49 -19.83 13.14
C PRO A 345 25.71 -21.24 12.56
N LEU A 346 26.96 -21.61 12.31
CA LEU A 346 27.33 -22.98 11.94
C LEU A 346 27.55 -23.86 13.18
N PRO A 347 27.50 -25.20 13.04
CA PRO A 347 28.00 -26.12 14.05
C PRO A 347 29.40 -25.75 14.56
N ALA A 348 29.66 -25.94 15.85
CA ALA A 348 30.83 -25.39 16.54
C ALA A 348 32.19 -25.88 16.00
N HIS A 349 32.24 -27.02 15.30
CA HIS A 349 33.46 -27.55 14.69
C HIS A 349 33.77 -26.93 13.33
N LEU A 350 32.87 -26.12 12.76
CA LEU A 350 33.04 -25.41 11.50
C LEU A 350 33.39 -23.95 11.74
N SER A 351 34.34 -23.42 10.97
CA SER A 351 34.72 -22.02 11.04
C SER A 351 33.89 -21.15 10.11
N GLU A 352 32.99 -20.34 10.68
CA GLU A 352 32.22 -19.33 9.92
C GLU A 352 33.14 -18.42 9.09
N SER A 353 34.30 -18.04 9.63
CA SER A 353 35.24 -17.19 8.91
C SER A 353 35.86 -17.88 7.70
N VAL A 354 36.08 -19.20 7.75
CA VAL A 354 36.60 -19.96 6.60
C VAL A 354 35.51 -20.09 5.55
N VAL A 355 34.29 -20.46 5.97
CA VAL A 355 33.12 -20.61 5.10
C VAL A 355 32.76 -19.30 4.39
N ILE A 356 32.69 -18.17 5.10
CA ILE A 356 32.38 -16.86 4.52
C ILE A 356 33.41 -16.45 3.46
N ARG A 357 34.70 -16.76 3.67
CA ARG A 357 35.78 -16.47 2.71
C ARG A 357 35.77 -17.39 1.49
N ALA A 358 35.12 -18.54 1.59
CA ALA A 358 35.02 -19.49 0.49
C ALA A 358 33.92 -19.12 -0.51
N ILE A 359 32.96 -18.26 -0.14
CA ILE A 359 31.93 -17.77 -1.05
C ILE A 359 32.53 -16.73 -1.99
N ASP A 360 32.29 -16.85 -3.30
CA ASP A 360 32.69 -15.83 -4.26
C ASP A 360 32.08 -14.47 -3.84
N PRO A 361 32.89 -13.39 -3.70
CA PRO A 361 32.39 -12.05 -3.37
C PRO A 361 31.24 -11.57 -4.25
N ASP A 362 31.20 -11.97 -5.52
CA ASP A 362 30.17 -11.59 -6.49
C ASP A 362 28.94 -12.51 -6.44
N LYS A 363 28.92 -13.50 -5.54
CA LYS A 363 27.76 -14.34 -5.19
C LYS A 363 27.36 -14.24 -3.71
N ASP A 364 28.14 -13.58 -2.87
CA ASP A 364 27.89 -13.40 -1.44
C ASP A 364 26.75 -12.39 -1.17
N VAL A 365 25.50 -12.87 -1.12
CA VAL A 365 24.31 -12.01 -0.99
C VAL A 365 24.18 -11.35 0.38
N ASP A 366 24.88 -11.87 1.40
CA ASP A 366 24.95 -11.27 2.72
C ASP A 366 26.05 -10.21 2.83
N GLY A 367 26.96 -10.13 1.85
CA GLY A 367 28.02 -9.13 1.82
C GLY A 367 29.03 -9.26 2.97
N PHE A 368 29.17 -10.47 3.54
CA PHE A 368 30.08 -10.73 4.66
C PHE A 368 31.52 -11.04 4.23
N HIS A 369 31.73 -11.37 2.95
CA HIS A 369 33.06 -11.60 2.41
C HIS A 369 33.94 -10.36 2.65
N PRO A 370 35.19 -10.50 3.14
CA PRO A 370 36.07 -9.36 3.43
C PRO A 370 36.24 -8.38 2.26
N LEU A 371 36.25 -8.88 1.03
CA LEU A 371 36.26 -8.05 -0.19
C LEU A 371 35.00 -7.17 -0.29
N ASN A 372 33.81 -7.68 0.01
CA ASN A 372 32.57 -6.91 0.03
C ASN A 372 32.56 -5.87 1.16
N ALA A 373 33.09 -6.22 2.33
CA ALA A 373 33.31 -5.24 3.40
C ALA A 373 34.26 -4.11 2.96
N GLY A 374 35.35 -4.44 2.25
CA GLY A 374 36.27 -3.46 1.67
C GLY A 374 35.63 -2.59 0.57
N ARG A 375 34.84 -3.19 -0.33
CA ARG A 375 34.05 -2.49 -1.36
C ARG A 375 33.06 -1.52 -0.71
N LEU A 376 32.37 -1.94 0.36
CA LEU A 376 31.46 -1.11 1.13
C LEU A 376 32.16 0.15 1.68
N VAL A 377 33.27 -0.02 2.38
CA VAL A 377 34.05 1.11 2.94
C VAL A 377 34.53 2.04 1.84
N SER A 378 35.00 1.48 0.72
CA SER A 378 35.58 2.25 -0.39
C SER A 378 34.55 2.88 -1.33
N GLY A 379 33.25 2.64 -1.11
CA GLY A 379 32.20 3.15 -2.01
C GLY A 379 32.08 2.39 -3.34
N LEU A 380 32.74 1.24 -3.48
CA LEU A 380 32.72 0.44 -4.70
C LEU A 380 31.43 -0.39 -4.82
N PRO A 381 31.02 -0.76 -6.05
CA PRO A 381 29.92 -1.70 -6.28
C PRO A 381 30.20 -3.06 -5.62
N GLY A 382 29.15 -3.70 -5.12
CA GLY A 382 29.21 -5.03 -4.51
C GLY A 382 28.00 -5.29 -3.61
N PHE A 383 27.90 -6.51 -3.10
CA PHE A 383 26.89 -6.83 -2.09
C PHE A 383 27.15 -6.10 -0.79
N VAL A 384 26.06 -5.74 -0.12
CA VAL A 384 26.06 -4.99 1.15
C VAL A 384 25.24 -5.78 2.15
N PRO A 385 25.67 -5.88 3.42
CA PRO A 385 24.90 -6.51 4.48
C PRO A 385 23.43 -6.09 4.51
N CYS A 386 22.55 -7.08 4.38
CA CYS A 386 21.13 -6.88 4.10
C CYS A 386 20.41 -6.16 5.25
N THR A 387 20.77 -6.43 6.52
CA THR A 387 20.17 -5.78 7.69
C THR A 387 20.53 -4.28 7.77
N PRO A 388 21.82 -3.88 7.74
CA PRO A 388 22.21 -2.48 7.60
C PRO A 388 21.57 -1.78 6.41
N PHE A 389 21.54 -2.44 5.24
CA PHE A 389 20.89 -1.86 4.06
C PHE A 389 19.38 -1.67 4.27
N GLY A 390 18.71 -2.62 4.93
CA GLY A 390 17.32 -2.51 5.34
C GLY A 390 17.06 -1.31 6.26
N ILE A 391 17.95 -1.04 7.21
CA ILE A 391 17.88 0.16 8.07
C ILE A 391 17.98 1.44 7.23
N ILE A 392 18.93 1.51 6.31
CA ILE A 392 19.05 2.64 5.37
C ILE A 392 17.78 2.83 4.54
N ARG A 393 17.17 1.72 4.09
CA ARG A 393 15.89 1.76 3.35
C ARG A 393 14.76 2.32 4.21
N MET A 394 14.63 1.87 5.46
CA MET A 394 13.62 2.37 6.39
C MET A 394 13.79 3.86 6.68
N LEU A 395 15.03 4.31 6.91
CA LEU A 395 15.34 5.73 7.15
C LEU A 395 14.96 6.61 5.95
N ARG A 396 15.28 6.16 4.74
CA ARG A 396 14.88 6.84 3.50
C ARG A 396 13.37 6.87 3.31
N GLN A 397 12.69 5.77 3.62
CA GLN A 397 11.23 5.68 3.52
C GLN A 397 10.53 6.60 4.52
N ALA A 398 11.11 6.79 5.70
CA ALA A 398 10.63 7.77 6.68
C ALA A 398 10.86 9.24 6.25
N GLY A 399 11.42 9.50 5.06
CA GLY A 399 11.66 10.84 4.55
C GLY A 399 12.74 11.62 5.31
N LEU A 400 13.58 10.93 6.09
CA LEU A 400 14.61 11.57 6.90
C LEU A 400 15.82 11.93 6.01
N ASP A 401 16.12 13.23 5.92
CA ASP A 401 17.40 13.69 5.41
C ASP A 401 18.45 13.66 6.52
N LEU A 402 19.47 12.82 6.37
CA LEU A 402 20.54 12.66 7.37
C LEU A 402 21.74 13.57 7.10
N GLY A 403 21.71 14.39 6.06
CA GLY A 403 22.80 15.31 5.72
C GLY A 403 23.17 16.22 6.90
N GLY A 404 24.42 16.10 7.37
CA GLY A 404 24.96 16.92 8.46
C GLY A 404 24.44 16.59 9.86
N LYS A 405 23.57 15.57 10.01
CA LYS A 405 23.10 15.10 11.32
C LYS A 405 24.14 14.19 11.99
N SER A 406 24.02 14.01 13.30
CA SER A 406 24.85 13.06 14.06
C SER A 406 24.12 11.74 14.27
N ALA A 407 24.81 10.61 14.08
CA ALA A 407 24.29 9.26 14.35
C ALA A 407 25.26 8.50 15.26
N VAL A 408 24.71 7.81 16.26
CA VAL A 408 25.47 6.91 17.15
C VAL A 408 25.03 5.49 16.87
N VAL A 409 25.97 4.62 16.50
CA VAL A 409 25.71 3.19 16.26
C VAL A 409 26.17 2.41 17.48
N VAL A 410 25.22 1.85 18.23
CA VAL A 410 25.53 1.01 19.40
C VAL A 410 25.69 -0.44 18.95
N GLY A 411 26.94 -0.92 18.93
CA GLY A 411 27.29 -2.29 18.55
C GLY A 411 28.32 -2.32 17.43
N ARG A 412 29.36 -3.14 17.59
CA ARG A 412 30.56 -3.13 16.72
C ARG A 412 30.76 -4.41 15.91
N SER A 413 29.68 -5.15 15.66
CA SER A 413 29.73 -6.40 14.89
C SER A 413 30.12 -6.13 13.43
N ASN A 414 30.75 -7.13 12.79
CA ASN A 414 31.11 -7.08 11.37
C ASN A 414 29.89 -7.27 10.45
N ILE A 415 28.77 -7.76 10.99
CA ILE A 415 27.55 -8.08 10.24
C ILE A 415 26.57 -6.89 10.19
N VAL A 416 26.44 -6.14 11.29
CA VAL A 416 25.44 -5.06 11.40
C VAL A 416 26.07 -3.70 11.71
N GLY A 417 26.73 -3.58 12.86
CA GLY A 417 27.11 -2.28 13.41
C GLY A 417 28.12 -1.53 12.54
N ARG A 418 29.27 -2.15 12.26
CA ARG A 418 30.30 -1.53 11.41
C ARG A 418 29.79 -1.22 9.99
N PRO A 419 29.12 -2.14 9.28
CA PRO A 419 28.54 -1.82 7.97
C PRO A 419 27.52 -0.68 8.01
N LEU A 420 26.66 -0.62 9.04
CA LEU A 420 25.68 0.46 9.19
C LEU A 420 26.37 1.82 9.38
N ALA A 421 27.42 1.87 10.19
CA ALA A 421 28.20 3.09 10.39
C ALA A 421 28.84 3.59 9.08
N ASN A 422 29.39 2.68 8.28
CA ASN A 422 29.91 3.00 6.96
C ASN A 422 28.81 3.49 6.00
N LEU A 423 27.62 2.89 6.03
CA LEU A 423 26.51 3.33 5.18
C LEU A 423 25.97 4.71 5.56
N LEU A 424 25.82 5.01 6.84
CA LEU A 424 25.29 6.29 7.33
C LEU A 424 26.24 7.47 7.02
N SER A 425 27.55 7.22 7.03
CA SER A 425 28.58 8.22 6.73
C SER A 425 28.82 8.45 5.25
N ARG A 426 28.24 7.63 4.35
CA ARG A 426 28.41 7.81 2.90
C ARG A 426 27.80 9.12 2.41
N LYS A 427 28.57 9.84 1.61
CA LYS A 427 28.13 11.04 0.89
C LYS A 427 27.19 10.69 -0.27
N GLN A 428 25.90 10.57 0.02
CA GLN A 428 24.83 10.31 -0.96
C GLN A 428 23.56 11.08 -0.59
N PRO A 429 22.66 11.39 -1.53
CA PRO A 429 21.37 12.03 -1.22
C PRO A 429 20.59 11.29 -0.12
N GLY A 430 20.14 12.05 0.89
CA GLY A 430 19.41 11.55 2.07
C GLY A 430 20.27 10.82 3.11
N LEU A 431 21.55 10.58 2.83
CA LEU A 431 22.58 10.11 3.77
C LEU A 431 23.65 11.22 3.90
N ASN A 432 24.76 10.98 4.61
CA ASN A 432 25.82 11.94 4.96
C ASN A 432 25.76 12.43 6.42
N ALA A 433 25.56 11.50 7.36
CA ALA A 433 25.64 11.78 8.78
C ALA A 433 27.08 11.78 9.30
N THR A 434 27.34 12.53 10.37
CA THR A 434 28.52 12.35 11.23
C THR A 434 28.27 11.14 12.12
N VAL A 435 29.07 10.09 12.00
CA VAL A 435 28.81 8.81 12.66
C VAL A 435 29.82 8.54 13.78
N THR A 436 29.30 8.20 14.96
CA THR A 436 30.06 7.61 16.07
C THR A 436 29.73 6.12 16.15
N LEU A 437 30.74 5.27 16.25
CA LEU A 437 30.61 3.81 16.41
C LEU A 437 31.16 3.34 17.75
#